data_AF-A0A6I9YQR8-F1
#
_entry.id   AF-A0A6I9YQR8-F1
#
_cell.length_a   1.000
_cell.length_b   1.000
_cell.length_c   1.000
_cell.angle_alpha   90.00
_cell.angle_beta   90.00
_cell.angle_gamma   90.00
#
_symmetry.space_group_name_H-M   'P 1'
#
loop_
_entity.id
_entity.type
_entity.pdbx_description
1 polymer ?
#
loop_
_entity_poly.entity_id
_entity_poly.type
_entity_poly.pdbx_seq_one_letter_code
_entity_poly.pdbx_strand_id
1 'polypeptide(L)'
;MLYLGRLLCGLASGVTSLVVPIYISETSHSKIRGVLGSCVQLMVVTGILGAYLAGMALEWRWLAVLCSVPPCFLLGLMAFMPETPRFLLRQNQQSEAIAALQFLRGPLVDHEWECREIEANVNEQQEMSLAEFKNPSIYKPFLIGVAMMFFQQASGINALMFYAETIFEEANFKVRELTLDLS
;
A
#
# COMPACT_ATOMS: atom_id res chain seq x y z
N MET A 1 13.01 -19.57 13.54
CA MET A 1 11.59 -19.16 13.52
C MET A 1 11.43 -17.66 13.29
N LEU A 2 12.03 -16.78 14.10
CA LEU A 2 11.92 -15.31 13.93
C LEU A 2 12.41 -14.77 12.57
N TYR A 3 13.57 -15.23 12.06
CA TYR A 3 14.08 -14.80 10.75
C TYR A 3 13.18 -15.22 9.58
N LEU A 4 12.63 -16.44 9.62
CA LEU A 4 11.72 -16.93 8.59
C LEU A 4 10.39 -16.14 8.63
N GLY A 5 9.89 -15.83 9.82
CA GLY A 5 8.73 -14.95 10.00
C GLY A 5 8.98 -13.54 9.44
N ARG A 6 10.16 -12.95 9.67
CA ARG A 6 10.51 -11.65 9.07
C ARG A 6 10.57 -11.70 7.55
N LEU A 7 11.12 -12.78 6.98
CA LEU A 7 11.16 -12.96 5.53
C LEU A 7 9.75 -13.06 4.95
N LEU A 8 8.88 -13.86 5.56
CA LEU A 8 7.48 -14.00 5.14
C LEU A 8 6.69 -12.69 5.30
N CYS A 9 6.83 -11.99 6.43
CA CYS A 9 6.18 -10.70 6.62
C CYS A 9 6.70 -9.64 5.63
N GLY A 10 7.99 -9.66 5.31
CA GLY A 10 8.58 -8.77 4.31
C GLY A 10 8.02 -9.03 2.91
N LEU A 11 7.92 -10.30 2.51
CA LEU A 11 7.30 -10.69 1.23
C LEU A 11 5.82 -10.28 1.18
N ALA A 12 5.05 -10.59 2.24
CA ALA A 12 3.65 -10.23 2.33
C ALA A 12 3.44 -8.71 2.26
N SER A 13 4.25 -7.94 2.99
CA SER A 13 4.22 -6.48 2.94
C SER A 13 4.58 -5.95 1.55
N GLY A 14 5.58 -6.53 0.88
CA GLY A 14 5.97 -6.12 -0.47
C GLY A 14 4.86 -6.35 -1.50
N VAL A 15 4.25 -7.53 -1.47
CA VAL A 15 3.10 -7.85 -2.34
C VAL A 15 1.93 -6.90 -2.06
N THR A 16 1.61 -6.68 -0.78
CA THR A 16 0.49 -5.81 -0.37
C THR A 16 0.71 -4.37 -0.84
N SER A 17 1.94 -3.84 -0.71
CA SER A 17 2.28 -2.48 -1.16
C SER A 17 2.13 -2.27 -2.67
N LEU A 18 2.17 -3.33 -3.47
CA LEU A 18 1.91 -3.28 -4.91
C LEU A 18 0.42 -3.47 -5.21
N VAL A 19 -0.21 -4.48 -4.60
CA VAL A 19 -1.60 -4.86 -4.89
C VAL A 19 -2.59 -3.81 -4.42
N VAL A 20 -2.39 -3.21 -3.23
CA VAL A 20 -3.32 -2.21 -2.68
C VAL A 20 -3.51 -0.98 -3.59
N PRO A 21 -2.47 -0.27 -4.03
CA PRO A 21 -2.66 0.89 -4.91
C PRO A 21 -3.21 0.49 -6.28
N ILE A 22 -2.85 -0.70 -6.80
CA ILE A 22 -3.41 -1.23 -8.05
C ILE A 22 -4.92 -1.45 -7.87
N TYR A 23 -5.32 -2.20 -6.85
CA TYR A 23 -6.72 -2.48 -6.54
C TYR A 23 -7.52 -1.19 -6.41
N ILE A 24 -7.02 -0.21 -5.65
CA ILE A 24 -7.65 1.10 -5.50
C ILE A 24 -7.74 1.82 -6.84
N SER A 25 -6.68 1.80 -7.67
CA SER A 25 -6.68 2.49 -8.97
C SER A 25 -7.68 1.88 -9.96
N GLU A 26 -7.89 0.57 -9.93
CA GLU A 26 -8.86 -0.12 -10.79
C GLU A 26 -10.29 0.06 -10.29
N THR A 27 -10.46 0.15 -8.98
CA THR A 27 -11.75 0.20 -8.30
C THR A 27 -12.32 1.62 -8.23
N SER A 28 -11.45 2.64 -8.17
CA SER A 28 -11.90 4.02 -7.92
C SER A 28 -12.04 4.87 -9.19
N HIS A 29 -13.00 5.81 -9.12
CA HIS A 29 -13.22 6.83 -10.14
C HIS A 29 -12.00 7.76 -10.26
N SER A 30 -11.67 8.18 -11.48
CA SER A 30 -10.49 9.00 -11.80
C SER A 30 -10.35 10.27 -10.96
N LYS A 31 -11.46 10.83 -10.46
CA LYS A 31 -11.48 12.05 -9.61
C LYS A 31 -11.02 11.81 -8.16
N ILE A 32 -11.22 10.61 -7.60
CA ILE A 32 -10.95 10.31 -6.19
C ILE A 32 -9.70 9.43 -5.98
N ARG A 33 -9.09 8.93 -7.07
CA ARG A 33 -7.87 8.10 -7.05
C ARG A 33 -6.75 8.72 -6.20
N GLY A 34 -6.51 10.02 -6.37
CA GLY A 34 -5.48 10.74 -5.62
C GLY A 34 -5.77 10.77 -4.11
N VAL A 35 -7.03 11.05 -3.73
CA VAL A 35 -7.46 11.11 -2.33
C VAL A 35 -7.36 9.73 -1.66
N LEU A 36 -7.79 8.68 -2.36
CA LEU A 36 -7.67 7.30 -1.87
C LEU A 36 -6.19 6.89 -1.72
N GLY A 37 -5.33 7.26 -2.66
CA GLY A 37 -3.89 7.03 -2.55
C GLY A 37 -3.27 7.71 -1.33
N SER A 38 -3.62 8.98 -1.07
CA SER A 38 -3.18 9.69 0.13
C SER A 38 -3.72 9.06 1.42
N CYS A 39 -4.96 8.56 1.41
CA CYS A 39 -5.56 7.88 2.56
C CYS A 39 -4.77 6.63 2.96
N VAL A 40 -4.32 5.83 1.99
CA VAL A 40 -3.45 4.66 2.26
C VAL A 40 -2.17 5.09 2.94
N GLN A 41 -1.50 6.13 2.45
CA GLN A 41 -0.27 6.62 3.05
C GLN A 41 -0.50 7.13 4.49
N LEU A 42 -1.62 7.82 4.73
CA LEU A 42 -1.99 8.25 6.08
C LEU A 42 -2.20 7.06 7.01
N MET A 43 -2.93 6.02 6.57
CA MET A 43 -3.12 4.80 7.35
C MET A 43 -1.80 4.11 7.70
N VAL A 44 -0.83 4.09 6.77
CA VAL A 44 0.51 3.54 7.03
C VAL A 44 1.21 4.33 8.14
N VAL A 45 1.23 5.66 8.04
CA VAL A 45 1.90 6.52 9.05
C VAL A 45 1.19 6.42 10.41
N THR A 46 -0.15 6.44 10.43
CA THR A 46 -0.93 6.27 11.67
C THR A 46 -0.73 4.88 12.28
N GLY A 47 -0.62 3.82 11.47
CA GLY A 47 -0.33 2.47 11.93
C GLY A 47 1.05 2.36 12.58
N ILE A 48 2.07 2.98 11.98
CA ILE A 48 3.42 3.05 12.55
C ILE A 48 3.40 3.82 13.88
N LEU A 49 2.72 4.97 13.94
CA LEU A 49 2.57 5.74 15.17
C LEU A 49 1.87 4.93 16.27
N GLY A 50 0.79 4.23 15.94
CA GLY A 50 0.08 3.35 16.86
C GLY A 50 0.95 2.21 17.37
N ALA A 51 1.81 1.64 16.50
CA ALA A 51 2.75 0.60 16.89
C ALA A 51 3.81 1.11 17.88
N TYR A 52 4.32 2.33 17.72
CA TYR A 52 5.23 2.94 18.71
C TYR A 52 4.55 3.16 20.06
N LEU A 53 3.34 3.74 20.06
CA LEU A 53 2.58 3.98 21.30
C LEU A 53 2.26 2.67 22.04
N ALA A 54 1.84 1.64 21.30
CA ALA A 54 1.58 0.32 21.87
C ALA A 54 2.89 -0.36 22.32
N GLY A 55 4.01 -0.14 21.63
CA GLY A 55 5.32 -0.67 22.00
C GLY A 55 5.85 -0.13 23.34
N MET A 56 5.44 1.07 23.75
CA MET A 56 5.79 1.62 25.07
C MET A 56 5.02 0.95 26.22
N ALA A 57 3.81 0.43 25.95
CA ALA A 57 2.91 -0.08 26.99
C ALA A 57 2.81 -1.63 27.01
N LEU A 58 3.13 -2.32 25.91
CA LEU A 58 2.96 -3.76 25.76
C LEU A 58 4.27 -4.49 25.45
N GLU A 59 4.39 -5.72 25.95
CA GLU A 59 5.47 -6.63 25.54
C GLU A 59 5.40 -6.97 24.04
N TRP A 60 6.57 -7.24 23.44
CA TRP A 60 6.73 -7.54 22.01
C TRP A 60 5.79 -8.63 21.46
N ARG A 61 5.37 -9.59 22.31
CA ARG A 61 4.45 -10.68 21.94
C ARG A 61 3.03 -10.16 21.72
N TRP A 62 2.55 -9.32 22.64
CA TRP A 62 1.21 -8.74 22.56
C TRP A 62 1.13 -7.65 21.48
N LEU A 63 2.23 -6.92 21.26
CA LEU A 63 2.35 -6.01 20.13
C LEU A 63 2.22 -6.74 18.79
N ALA A 64 2.88 -7.91 18.64
CA ALA A 64 2.77 -8.72 17.43
C ALA A 64 1.33 -9.24 17.20
N VAL A 65 0.64 -9.65 18.27
CA VAL A 65 -0.76 -10.06 18.20
C VAL A 65 -1.65 -8.89 17.77
N LEU A 66 -1.46 -7.71 18.36
CA LEU A 66 -2.22 -6.51 18.02
C LEU A 66 -2.02 -6.11 16.55
N CYS A 67 -0.79 -6.14 16.05
CA CYS A 67 -0.47 -5.86 14.64
C CYS A 67 -1.03 -6.91 13.68
N SER A 68 -1.34 -8.12 14.14
CA SER A 68 -1.98 -9.16 13.32
C SER A 68 -3.49 -8.96 13.17
N VAL A 69 -4.13 -8.13 14.02
CA VAL A 69 -5.58 -7.91 13.98
C VAL A 69 -6.04 -7.22 12.68
N PRO A 70 -5.44 -6.10 12.23
CA PRO A 70 -5.90 -5.42 11.01
C PRO A 70 -5.80 -6.29 9.74
N PRO A 71 -4.70 -7.05 9.49
CA PRO A 71 -4.65 -7.98 8.36
C PRO A 71 -5.70 -9.09 8.41
N CYS A 72 -5.95 -9.67 9.59
CA CYS A 72 -7.00 -10.68 9.75
C CYS A 72 -8.39 -10.11 9.49
N PHE A 73 -8.65 -8.88 9.95
CA PHE A 73 -9.90 -8.18 9.68
C PHE A 73 -10.06 -7.86 8.18
N LEU A 74 -8.98 -7.42 7.52
CA LEU A 74 -8.96 -7.16 6.09
C LEU A 74 -9.23 -8.44 5.28
N LEU A 75 -8.65 -9.57 5.67
CA LEU A 75 -8.92 -10.88 5.05
C LEU A 75 -10.40 -11.25 5.15
N GLY A 76 -11.02 -11.00 6.31
CA GLY A 76 -12.45 -11.22 6.50
C GLY A 76 -13.31 -10.33 5.60
N LEU A 77 -12.97 -9.04 5.48
CA LEU A 77 -13.66 -8.10 4.61
C LEU A 77 -13.50 -8.42 3.12
N MET A 78 -12.30 -8.80 2.70
CA MET A 78 -11.99 -9.18 1.31
C MET A 78 -12.84 -10.37 0.84
N ALA A 79 -13.18 -11.30 1.73
CA ALA A 79 -14.06 -12.43 1.39
C ALA A 79 -15.48 -12.00 0.94
N PHE A 80 -15.90 -10.77 1.26
CA PHE A 80 -17.18 -10.20 0.84
C PHE A 80 -17.08 -9.24 -0.34
N MET A 81 -15.88 -8.83 -0.75
CA MET A 81 -15.72 -7.89 -1.87
C MET A 81 -15.62 -8.60 -3.23
N PRO A 82 -16.30 -8.09 -4.26
CA PRO A 82 -16.15 -8.61 -5.61
C PRO A 82 -14.76 -8.31 -6.18
N GLU A 83 -14.31 -9.14 -7.12
CA GLU A 83 -13.05 -8.97 -7.84
C GLU A 83 -13.05 -7.71 -8.72
N THR A 84 -11.85 -7.25 -9.13
CA THR A 84 -11.77 -6.02 -9.94
C THR A 84 -12.37 -6.25 -11.34
N PRO A 85 -13.14 -5.28 -11.87
CA PRO A 85 -13.80 -5.44 -13.17
C PRO A 85 -12.80 -5.65 -14.32
N ARG A 86 -11.58 -5.11 -14.22
CA ARG A 86 -10.50 -5.37 -15.18
C ARG A 86 -10.04 -6.82 -15.20
N PHE A 87 -9.94 -7.46 -14.03
CA PHE A 87 -9.55 -8.86 -13.92
C PHE A 87 -10.62 -9.78 -14.51
N LEU A 88 -11.89 -9.51 -14.21
CA LEU A 88 -13.04 -10.27 -14.74
C LEU A 88 -13.19 -10.11 -16.26
N LEU A 89 -12.97 -8.91 -16.80
CA LEU A 89 -12.97 -8.67 -18.25
C LEU A 89 -11.82 -9.40 -18.96
N ARG A 90 -10.63 -9.48 -18.36
CA ARG A 90 -9.52 -10.32 -18.88
C ARG A 90 -9.87 -11.80 -18.96
N GLN A 91 -10.70 -12.30 -18.05
CA GLN A 91 -11.18 -13.68 -18.05
C GLN A 91 -12.40 -13.92 -18.96
N ASN A 92 -12.80 -12.94 -19.78
CA ASN A 92 -14.03 -12.97 -20.59
C ASN A 92 -15.34 -13.14 -19.77
N GLN A 93 -15.32 -12.82 -18.48
CA GLN A 93 -16.50 -12.89 -17.59
C GLN A 93 -17.21 -11.53 -17.52
N GLN A 94 -17.80 -11.09 -18.65
CA GLN A 94 -18.45 -9.78 -18.73
C GLN A 94 -19.62 -9.61 -17.74
N SER A 95 -20.40 -10.67 -17.48
CA SER A 95 -21.55 -10.61 -16.56
C SER A 95 -21.13 -10.33 -15.11
N GLU A 96 -20.04 -10.93 -14.64
CA GLU A 96 -19.51 -10.70 -13.30
C GLU A 96 -18.82 -9.33 -13.20
N ALA A 97 -18.15 -8.88 -14.27
CA ALA A 97 -17.58 -7.54 -14.33
C ALA A 97 -18.65 -6.44 -14.18
N ILE A 98 -19.81 -6.61 -14.83
CA ILE A 98 -20.96 -5.71 -14.70
C ILE A 98 -21.52 -5.73 -13.28
N ALA A 99 -21.64 -6.91 -12.64
CA ALA A 99 -22.09 -7.03 -11.25
C ALA A 99 -21.12 -6.35 -10.26
N ALA A 100 -19.81 -6.50 -10.46
CA ALA A 100 -18.78 -5.81 -9.69
C ALA A 100 -18.86 -4.29 -9.87
N LEU A 101 -19.04 -3.80 -11.11
CA LEU A 101 -19.23 -2.37 -11.41
C LEU A 101 -20.51 -1.81 -10.78
N GLN A 102 -21.61 -2.57 -10.78
CA GLN A 102 -22.86 -2.20 -10.12
C GLN A 102 -22.68 -2.05 -8.61
N PHE A 103 -22.00 -3.01 -7.97
CA PHE A 103 -21.69 -2.96 -6.55
C PHE A 103 -20.81 -1.75 -6.20
N LEU A 104 -19.86 -1.41 -7.08
CA LEU A 104 -18.81 -0.45 -6.80
C LEU A 104 -19.15 1.00 -7.14
N ARG A 105 -19.94 1.22 -8.20
CA ARG A 105 -20.36 2.57 -8.66
C ARG A 105 -21.78 2.93 -8.30
N GLY A 106 -22.58 1.95 -7.88
CA GLY A 106 -24.01 2.12 -7.63
C GLY A 106 -24.85 2.11 -8.91
N PRO A 107 -26.18 1.97 -8.78
CA PRO A 107 -27.12 1.63 -9.86
C PRO A 107 -27.41 2.76 -10.87
N LEU A 108 -26.70 3.89 -10.81
CA LEU A 108 -27.00 5.11 -11.56
C LEU A 108 -26.03 5.38 -12.72
N VAL A 109 -25.05 4.51 -12.94
CA VAL A 109 -24.06 4.65 -14.02
C VAL A 109 -24.33 3.61 -15.09
N ASP A 110 -24.18 4.00 -16.33
CA ASP A 110 -24.47 3.17 -17.50
C ASP A 110 -23.33 2.12 -17.66
N HIS A 111 -23.47 1.00 -16.95
CA HIS A 111 -22.38 0.03 -16.73
C HIS A 111 -21.85 -0.62 -18.02
N GLU A 112 -22.67 -0.67 -19.07
CA GLU A 112 -22.31 -1.29 -20.35
C GLU A 112 -21.34 -0.45 -21.20
N TRP A 113 -21.39 0.89 -21.11
CA TRP A 113 -20.45 1.73 -21.86
C TRP A 113 -19.05 1.65 -21.22
N GLU A 114 -19.02 1.63 -19.89
CA GLU A 114 -17.79 1.59 -19.13
C GLU A 114 -17.10 0.22 -19.18
N CYS A 115 -17.87 -0.87 -19.14
CA CYS A 115 -17.33 -2.20 -19.43
C CYS A 115 -16.64 -2.25 -20.79
N ARG A 116 -17.27 -1.67 -21.82
CA ARG A 116 -16.69 -1.59 -23.18
C ARG A 116 -15.44 -0.71 -23.24
N GLU A 117 -15.40 0.41 -22.53
CA GLU A 117 -14.21 1.26 -22.48
C GLU A 117 -13.04 0.55 -21.78
N ILE A 118 -13.31 -0.17 -20.68
CA ILE A 118 -12.30 -0.95 -19.97
C ILE A 118 -11.80 -2.11 -20.84
N GLU A 119 -12.69 -2.83 -21.52
CA GLU A 119 -12.33 -3.93 -22.43
C GLU A 119 -11.50 -3.45 -23.63
N ALA A 120 -11.85 -2.30 -24.23
CA ALA A 120 -11.06 -1.67 -25.27
C ALA A 120 -9.65 -1.31 -24.78
N ASN A 121 -9.53 -0.71 -23.59
CA ASN A 121 -8.23 -0.41 -22.98
C ASN A 121 -7.40 -1.66 -22.68
N VAL A 122 -8.05 -2.76 -22.25
CA VAL A 122 -7.37 -4.03 -21.96
C VAL A 122 -6.87 -4.71 -23.24
N ASN A 123 -7.64 -4.63 -24.34
CA ASN A 123 -7.23 -5.16 -25.65
C ASN A 123 -6.18 -4.28 -26.35
N GLU A 124 -6.20 -2.97 -26.13
CA GLU A 124 -5.17 -2.04 -26.63
C GLU A 124 -3.86 -2.07 -25.83
N GLN A 125 -3.88 -2.62 -24.61
CA GLN A 125 -2.66 -2.89 -23.84
C GLN A 125 -1.87 -4.04 -24.48
N GLN A 126 -1.13 -3.71 -25.54
CA GLN A 126 -0.07 -4.55 -26.09
C GLN A 126 0.94 -4.85 -24.98
N GLU A 127 1.31 -6.12 -24.81
CA GLU A 127 2.36 -6.51 -23.86
C GLU A 127 3.63 -5.73 -24.20
N MET A 128 3.99 -4.76 -23.36
CA MET A 128 5.19 -3.94 -23.57
C MET A 128 6.40 -4.86 -23.66
N SER A 129 6.96 -4.98 -24.86
CA SER A 129 8.18 -5.73 -25.09
C SER A 129 9.34 -4.99 -24.42
N LEU A 130 10.27 -5.72 -23.80
CA LEU A 130 11.49 -5.14 -23.20
C LEU A 130 12.31 -4.29 -24.20
N ALA A 131 12.08 -4.45 -25.51
CA ALA A 131 12.66 -3.62 -26.56
C ALA A 131 12.14 -2.16 -26.58
N GLU A 132 10.90 -1.90 -26.13
CA GLU A 132 10.31 -0.56 -26.04
C GLU A 132 10.91 0.28 -24.91
N PHE A 133 11.61 -0.37 -23.97
CA PHE A 133 12.31 0.31 -22.88
C PHE A 133 13.44 1.24 -23.37
N LYS A 134 13.89 1.06 -24.62
CA LYS A 134 14.88 1.92 -25.28
C LYS A 134 14.28 3.21 -25.85
N ASN A 135 12.95 3.35 -25.85
CA ASN A 135 12.28 4.54 -26.36
C ASN A 135 12.46 5.74 -25.40
N PRO A 136 12.90 6.90 -25.92
CA PRO A 136 13.03 8.14 -25.14
C PRO A 136 11.79 8.61 -24.39
N SER A 137 10.61 8.22 -24.87
CA SER A 137 9.33 8.57 -24.23
C SER A 137 9.07 7.76 -22.96
N ILE A 138 9.61 6.54 -22.85
CA ILE A 138 9.36 5.61 -21.74
C ILE A 138 10.53 5.64 -20.73
N TYR A 139 11.78 5.66 -21.20
CA TYR A 139 12.92 5.61 -20.29
C TYR A 139 13.04 6.89 -19.43
N LYS A 140 12.65 8.06 -19.94
CA LYS A 140 12.78 9.34 -19.21
C LYS A 140 11.87 9.37 -17.96
N PRO A 141 10.54 9.15 -18.07
CA PRO A 141 9.69 9.04 -16.88
C PRO A 141 10.13 7.90 -15.95
N PHE A 142 10.53 6.76 -16.52
CA PHE A 142 10.98 5.62 -15.73
C PHE A 142 12.22 5.96 -14.89
N LEU A 143 13.24 6.58 -15.48
CA LEU A 143 14.46 6.98 -14.78
C LEU A 143 14.16 8.01 -13.69
N ILE A 144 13.26 8.96 -13.94
CA ILE A 144 12.81 9.92 -12.91
C ILE A 144 12.13 9.18 -11.76
N GLY A 145 11.25 8.22 -12.03
CA GLY A 145 10.59 7.40 -11.02
C GLY A 145 11.58 6.59 -10.17
N VAL A 146 12.55 5.93 -10.82
CA VAL A 146 13.62 5.18 -10.13
C VAL A 146 14.47 6.11 -9.29
N ALA A 147 14.87 7.27 -9.82
CA ALA A 147 15.64 8.26 -9.08
C ALA A 147 14.87 8.79 -7.87
N MET A 148 13.59 9.12 -8.02
CA MET A 148 12.74 9.54 -6.89
C MET A 148 12.68 8.47 -5.79
N MET A 149 12.44 7.21 -6.16
CA MET A 149 12.40 6.10 -5.20
C MET A 149 13.75 5.90 -4.51
N PHE A 150 14.85 6.04 -5.24
CA PHE A 150 16.19 6.00 -4.67
C PHE A 150 16.41 7.13 -3.67
N PHE A 151 16.10 8.38 -4.02
CA PHE A 151 16.24 9.52 -3.11
C PHE A 151 15.33 9.40 -1.88
N GLN A 152 14.12 8.87 -2.06
CA GLN A 152 13.21 8.59 -0.95
C GLN A 152 13.83 7.62 0.06
N GLN A 153 14.48 6.54 -0.40
CA GLN A 153 15.17 5.60 0.50
C GLN A 153 16.50 6.15 1.04
N ALA A 154 17.27 6.86 0.22
CA ALA A 154 18.54 7.46 0.58
C ALA A 154 18.42 8.58 1.63
N SER A 155 17.22 9.17 1.78
CA SER A 155 16.91 10.07 2.90
C SER A 155 17.14 9.45 4.28
N GLY A 156 17.22 8.11 4.35
CA GLY A 156 17.45 7.40 5.61
C GLY A 156 16.21 7.34 6.50
N ILE A 157 15.02 7.67 6.00
CA ILE A 157 13.78 7.65 6.79
C ILE A 157 13.53 6.29 7.46
N ASN A 158 13.83 5.19 6.78
CA ASN A 158 13.70 3.85 7.36
C ASN A 158 14.74 3.58 8.46
N ALA A 159 15.97 4.07 8.31
CA ALA A 159 16.99 3.97 9.35
C ALA A 159 16.60 4.80 10.58
N LEU A 160 16.10 6.02 10.36
CA LEU A 160 15.55 6.86 11.42
C LEU A 160 14.39 6.15 12.12
N MET A 161 13.45 5.54 11.39
CA MET A 161 12.33 4.82 12.01
C MET A 161 12.83 3.64 12.86
N PHE A 162 13.67 2.74 12.33
CA PHE A 162 14.08 1.55 13.08
C PHE A 162 15.00 1.83 14.26
N TYR A 163 15.82 2.88 14.18
CA TYR A 163 16.81 3.22 15.19
C TYR A 163 16.51 4.53 15.91
N ALA A 164 15.28 5.04 15.83
CA ALA A 164 14.88 6.30 16.47
C ALA A 164 15.28 6.30 17.95
N GLU A 165 14.90 5.25 18.69
CA GLU A 165 15.22 5.10 20.11
C GLU A 165 16.73 5.12 20.36
N THR A 166 17.51 4.33 19.61
CA THR A 166 18.97 4.28 19.73
C THR A 166 19.63 5.62 19.41
N ILE A 167 19.17 6.33 18.37
CA ILE A 167 19.66 7.66 17.99
C ILE A 167 19.35 8.68 19.10
N PHE A 168 18.14 8.64 19.68
CA PHE A 168 17.77 9.52 20.78
C PHE A 168 18.54 9.22 22.08
N GLU A 169 18.86 7.95 22.35
CA GLU A 169 19.71 7.54 23.45
C GLU A 169 21.16 8.01 23.27
N GLU A 170 21.76 7.80 22.09
CA GLU A 170 23.12 8.25 21.75
C GLU A 170 23.23 9.78 21.70
N ALA A 171 22.16 10.47 21.29
CA ALA A 171 22.05 11.93 21.35
C ALA A 171 21.88 12.49 22.78
N ASN A 172 21.94 11.63 23.80
CA ASN A 172 21.98 11.99 25.23
C ASN A 172 20.70 12.67 25.75
N PHE A 173 19.54 12.42 25.12
CA PHE A 173 18.25 12.91 25.60
C PHE A 173 17.72 12.17 26.85
N LYS A 174 18.49 11.21 27.40
CA LYS A 174 18.12 10.40 28.57
C LYS A 174 18.65 10.90 29.93
N VAL A 175 19.16 12.14 30.05
CA VAL A 175 19.63 12.69 31.34
C VAL A 175 19.15 14.12 31.62
N ARG A 176 17.84 14.42 31.52
CA ARG A 176 17.35 15.72 32.03
C ARG A 176 15.93 15.80 32.61
N GLU A 177 15.23 14.67 32.80
CA GLU A 177 13.92 14.69 33.49
C GLU A 177 13.94 14.03 34.88
N LEU A 178 15.10 13.56 35.38
CA LEU A 178 15.23 13.01 36.74
C LEU A 178 16.06 13.88 37.71
N THR A 179 16.53 15.05 37.28
CA THR A 179 17.32 15.97 38.10
C THR A 179 16.62 17.28 38.46
N LEU A 180 15.34 17.46 38.10
CA LEU A 180 14.55 18.65 38.46
C LEU A 180 13.58 18.46 39.63
N ASP A 181 13.51 17.27 40.24
CA ASP A 181 12.75 17.00 41.48
C ASP A 181 13.63 17.00 42.75
N LEU A 182 14.90 17.46 42.67
CA LEU A 182 15.85 17.43 43.79
C LEU A 182 16.70 18.71 43.96
N SER A 183 16.12 19.88 43.69
CA SER A 183 16.66 21.17 44.15
C SER A 183 15.55 22.15 44.50
#